data_AF-A0A821K6H8-F1
#
_entry.id   AF-A0A821K6H8-F1
#
_cell.length_a   1.000
_cell.length_b   1.000
_cell.length_c   1.000
_cell.angle_alpha   90.00
_cell.angle_beta   90.00
_cell.angle_gamma   90.00
#
_symmetry.space_group_name_H-M   'P 1'
#
loop_
_entity.id
_entity.type
_entity.pdbx_description
1 polymer ?
#
loop_
_entity_poly.entity_id
_entity_poly.type
_entity_poly.pdbx_seq_one_letter_code
_entity_poly.pdbx_strand_id
1 'polypeptide(L)' 'MASYDKTIIFRDRIDAGRRLTTHSELQNIKSLSPGEKRSFLVISLPRGGTVVGDEVAKL' A
#
# COMPACT_ATOMS: atom_id res chain seq x y z
N MET A 1 23.08 -9.19 3.75
CA MET A 1 22.88 -9.91 2.47
C MET A 1 21.48 -9.57 1.96
N ALA A 2 21.35 -8.47 1.22
CA ALA A 2 20.05 -8.03 0.71
C ALA A 2 19.89 -8.59 -0.71
N SER A 3 19.23 -9.74 -0.82
CA SER A 3 18.83 -10.28 -2.13
C SER A 3 17.61 -9.50 -2.59
N TYR A 4 17.85 -8.43 -3.35
CA TYR A 4 16.81 -7.69 -4.06
C TYR A 4 16.89 -8.07 -5.53
N ASP A 5 16.27 -9.20 -5.89
CA ASP A 5 15.87 -9.48 -7.28
C ASP A 5 14.68 -10.46 -7.29
N LYS A 6 13.59 -10.03 -6.65
CA LYS A 6 12.27 -10.57 -6.97
C LYS A 6 11.50 -9.46 -7.69
N THR A 7 11.45 -9.52 -9.01
CA THR A 7 10.50 -8.71 -9.78
C THR A 7 9.09 -9.10 -9.35
N ILE A 8 8.41 -8.21 -8.63
CA ILE A 8 7.00 -8.39 -8.30
C ILE A 8 6.19 -7.89 -9.48
N ILE A 9 5.58 -8.82 -10.20
CA ILE A 9 4.64 -8.49 -11.28
C ILE A 9 3.24 -8.38 -10.67
N PHE A 10 2.56 -7.27 -10.95
CA PHE A 10 1.16 -7.04 -10.61
C PHE A 10 0.30 -7.17 -11.86
N ARG A 11 -0.91 -7.70 -11.71
CA ARG A 11 -1.85 -7.83 -12.84
C ARG A 11 -2.36 -6.47 -13.32
N ASP A 12 -2.65 -5.58 -12.38
CA ASP A 12 -3.10 -4.21 -12.62
C ASP A 12 -2.80 -3.31 -11.40
N ARG A 13 -3.25 -2.05 -11.45
CA ARG A 13 -3.04 -1.05 -10.38
C ARG A 13 -3.82 -1.38 -9.10
N ILE A 14 -4.95 -2.08 -9.20
CA ILE A 14 -5.79 -2.47 -8.06
C ILE A 14 -5.13 -3.67 -7.34
N ASP A 15 -4.65 -4.67 -8.09
CA ASP A 15 -3.88 -5.81 -7.57
C ASP A 15 -2.62 -5.34 -6.84
N ALA A 16 -1.93 -4.34 -7.40
CA ALA A 16 -0.79 -3.69 -6.74
C ALA A 16 -1.18 -3.06 -5.40
N GLY A 17 -2.25 -2.24 -5.37
CA GLY A 17 -2.75 -1.63 -4.13
C GLY A 17 -3.11 -2.66 -3.07
N ARG A 18 -3.89 -3.68 -3.41
CA ARG A 18 -4.27 -4.75 -2.48
C ARG A 18 -3.07 -5.50 -1.93
N ARG A 19 -2.10 -5.87 -2.78
CA ARG A 19 -0.90 -6.59 -2.34
C ARG A 19 0.01 -5.71 -1.49
N LEU A 20 0.08 -4.40 -1.76
CA LEU A 20 0.76 -3.44 -0.89
C LEU A 20 0.12 -3.43 0.51
N THR A 21 -1.21 -3.43 0.61
CA THR A 21 -1.89 -3.45 1.92
C THR A 21 -1.61 -4.71 2.76
N THR A 22 -1.17 -5.79 2.11
CA THR A 22 -0.76 -7.04 2.77
C THR A 22 0.72 -7.08 3.10
N HIS A 23 1.50 -6.09 2.66
CA HIS A 23 2.90 -5.95 3.02
C HIS A 23 3.04 -5.61 4.50
N SER A 24 4.06 -6.17 5.17
CA SER A 24 4.25 -6.11 6.62
C SER A 24 4.21 -4.69 7.19
N GLU A 25 4.78 -3.73 6.48
CA GLU A 25 4.80 -2.32 6.90
C GLU A 25 3.40 -1.66 6.90
N LEU A 26 2.52 -2.05 5.98
CA LEU A 26 1.14 -1.57 5.93
C LEU A 26 0.18 -2.41 6.79
N GLN A 27 0.52 -3.67 7.09
CA GLN A 27 -0.23 -4.45 8.08
C GLN A 27 -0.13 -3.86 9.48
N ASN A 28 1.00 -3.24 9.82
CA ASN A 28 1.13 -2.52 11.09
C ASN A 28 0.10 -1.38 11.20
N ILE A 29 -0.29 -0.75 10.08
CA ILE A 29 -1.34 0.27 10.05
C ILE A 29 -2.72 -0.36 10.32
N LYS A 30 -2.98 -1.59 9.84
CA LYS A 30 -4.23 -2.30 10.16
C LYS A 30 -4.40 -2.56 11.66
N SER A 31 -3.30 -2.80 12.37
CA SER A 31 -3.31 -3.03 13.83
C SER A 31 -3.43 -1.76 14.67
N LEU A 32 -3.37 -0.58 14.05
CA LEU A 32 -3.55 0.69 14.76
C LEU A 32 -5.00 0.90 15.14
N SER A 33 -5.22 1.55 16.28
CA SER A 33 -6.55 1.93 16.73
C SER A 33 -7.18 2.93 15.74
N PRO A 34 -8.53 3.03 15.67
CA PRO A 34 -9.21 3.98 14.79
C PRO A 34 -8.78 5.44 15.00
N GLY A 35 -8.31 5.80 16.20
CA GLY A 35 -7.77 7.14 16.49
C GLY A 35 -6.40 7.39 15.90
N GLU A 36 -5.55 6.37 15.86
CA GLU A 36 -4.20 6.43 15.28
C GLU A 36 -4.24 6.38 13.75
N LYS A 37 -5.20 5.62 13.18
CA LYS A 37 -5.42 5.55 11.72
C LYS A 37 -5.77 6.91 11.09
N ARG A 38 -6.40 7.83 11.84
CA ARG A 38 -6.77 9.17 11.35
C ARG A 38 -5.56 10.05 10.95
N SER A 39 -4.35 9.65 11.30
CA SER A 39 -3.12 10.43 11.03
C SER A 39 -2.34 9.97 9.79
N PHE A 40 -2.81 8.98 9.03
CA PHE A 40 -2.11 8.50 7.85
C PHE A 40 -2.58 9.23 6.59
N LEU A 41 -1.64 9.93 5.95
CA LEU A 41 -1.85 10.55 4.65
C LEU A 41 -1.24 9.65 3.56
N VAL A 42 -2.08 9.12 2.68
CA VAL A 42 -1.61 8.43 1.47
C VAL A 42 -1.34 9.48 0.40
N ILE A 43 -0.06 9.71 0.10
CA ILE A 43 0.36 10.63 -0.97
C ILE A 43 0.61 9.83 -2.24
N SER A 44 -0.19 10.09 -3.27
CA SER A 44 -0.09 9.41 -4.55
C SER A 44 0.56 10.28 -5.62
N LEU A 45 1.57 9.75 -6.30
CA LEU A 45 2.12 10.38 -7.51
C LEU A 45 1.14 10.22 -8.70
N PRO A 46 1.04 11.21 -9.60
CA PRO A 46 0.08 11.20 -10.71
C PRO A 46 0.32 10.06 -11.71
N ARG A 47 -0.69 9.78 -12.54
CA ARG A 47 -0.64 8.86 -13.71
C ARG A 47 -0.36 7.38 -13.43
N GLY A 48 -0.57 6.93 -12.20
CA GLY A 48 -0.48 5.51 -11.85
C GLY A 48 -0.55 5.29 -10.34
N GLY A 49 0.08 6.19 -9.58
CA GLY A 49 0.06 6.17 -8.13
C GLY A 49 -1.31 6.48 -7.53
N THR A 50 -2.16 7.26 -8.22
CA THR A 50 -3.51 7.62 -7.72
C THR A 50 -4.39 6.39 -7.50
N VAL A 51 -4.51 5.51 -8.51
CA VAL A 51 -5.37 4.30 -8.41
C VAL A 51 -4.84 3.33 -7.36
N VAL A 52 -3.52 3.19 -7.26
CA VAL A 52 -2.88 2.34 -6.26
C VAL A 52 -3.10 2.91 -4.86
N GLY A 53 -2.91 4.23 -4.70
CA GLY A 53 -3.10 4.93 -3.42
C GLY A 53 -4.55 4.95 -2.96
N ASP A 54 -5.51 5.12 -3.85
CA ASP A 54 -6.94 5.02 -3.54
C ASP A 54 -7.30 3.64 -2.99
N GLU A 55 -6.67 2.57 -3.49
CA GLU A 55 -6.88 1.21 -2.98
C GLU A 55 -6.19 1.00 -1.62
N VAL A 56 -5.03 1.62 -1.39
CA VAL A 56 -4.32 1.59 -0.09
C VAL A 56 -5.05 2.40 0.98
N ALA A 57 -5.69 3.52 0.61
CA ALA A 57 -6.43 4.38 1.53
C ALA A 57 -7.73 3.76 2.08
N LYS A 58 -8.15 2.60 1.57
CA LYS A 58 -9.32 1.84 2.06
C LYS A 58 -9.04 1.02 3.32
N LEU A 59 -7.79 1.04 3.82
CA LEU A 59 -7.35 0.37 5.07
C LEU A 59 -7.77 1.08 6.35
#